data_AF-A0A8T0UZW1-F1
#
_entry.id   AF-A0A8T0UZW1-F1
#
_cell.length_a   1.000
_cell.length_b   1.000
_cell.length_c   1.000
_cell.angle_alpha   90.00
_cell.angle_beta   90.00
_cell.angle_gamma   90.00
#
_symmetry.space_group_name_H-M   'P 1'
#
loop_
_entity.id
_entity.type
_entity.pdbx_description
1 polymer ?
#
loop_
_entity_poly.entity_id
_entity_poly.type
_entity_poly.pdbx_seq_one_letter_code
_entity_poly.pdbx_strand_id
1 'polypeptide(L)'
;MDCMSCYTDDMKLLDWGEDGHRSEQDIAALRAAFSQEVSVWHKLDHPNVTKFIGAIMGARDLNIQTENGHIGMPTNICCVVVEYLAGGALKSFLIKNRRRKLAFKVVVQIALDLARGLSYLHSKKIVHRDVKTENMLLDKTTVKIADFGVARLEASNPSDMTGETGTLGYMAPEVLNGNPYNRKCDVYSFGICLWEIYCCDMPYPDLSFSEVTSAVVRQNLRPEIPRCCPSSLANVMKRCWDANPDKRPEMAEVVSMLEAIDTSKGGGMIPVDQRPGCLACFRQYRGP
;
A
#
# COMPACT_ATOMS: atom_id res chain seq x y z
N MET A 1 -14.66 -0.77 -13.94
CA MET A 1 -14.67 -2.24 -13.85
C MET A 1 -14.25 -2.55 -12.43
N ASP A 2 -15.23 -2.67 -11.55
CA ASP A 2 -14.96 -2.79 -10.12
C ASP A 2 -14.65 -4.25 -9.81
N CYS A 3 -13.38 -4.52 -9.51
CA CYS A 3 -12.95 -5.79 -8.94
C CYS A 3 -13.53 -5.86 -7.52
N MET A 4 -14.57 -6.66 -7.32
CA MET A 4 -15.17 -6.81 -5.99
C MET A 4 -14.26 -7.70 -5.15
N SER A 5 -13.49 -7.08 -4.24
CA SER A 5 -12.53 -7.76 -3.38
C SER A 5 -13.21 -8.30 -2.12
N CYS A 6 -13.40 -9.62 -2.04
CA CYS A 6 -13.69 -10.30 -0.78
C CYS A 6 -12.40 -10.94 -0.25
N TYR A 7 -11.92 -10.46 0.90
CA TYR A 7 -10.85 -11.11 1.66
C TYR A 7 -11.48 -12.18 2.55
N THR A 8 -11.36 -13.45 2.20
CA THR A 8 -11.50 -14.56 3.14
C THR A 8 -10.10 -15.10 3.41
N ASP A 9 -9.60 -14.76 4.61
CA ASP A 9 -8.30 -14.94 5.29
C ASP A 9 -7.03 -15.46 4.57
N ASP A 10 -7.03 -16.17 3.45
CA ASP A 10 -5.79 -16.67 2.80
C ASP A 10 -5.84 -16.73 1.26
N MET A 11 -6.95 -16.30 0.66
CA MET A 11 -7.19 -16.48 -0.76
C MET A 11 -7.72 -15.20 -1.38
N LYS A 12 -7.02 -14.70 -2.40
CA LYS A 12 -7.55 -13.62 -3.24
C LYS A 12 -8.25 -14.21 -4.46
N LEU A 13 -9.56 -13.97 -4.55
CA LEU A 13 -10.36 -14.21 -5.73
C LEU A 13 -10.19 -13.05 -6.70
N LEU A 14 -9.63 -13.32 -7.88
CA LEU A 14 -9.69 -12.39 -9.02
C LEU A 14 -10.88 -12.81 -9.88
N ASP A 15 -12.01 -12.18 -9.63
CA ASP A 15 -13.18 -12.28 -10.49
C ASP A 15 -13.09 -11.20 -11.57
N TRP A 16 -13.10 -11.64 -12.83
CA TRP A 16 -13.03 -10.74 -13.96
C TRP A 16 -14.42 -10.35 -14.50
N GLY A 17 -15.52 -10.69 -13.83
CA GLY A 17 -16.88 -10.23 -14.14
C GLY A 17 -17.76 -11.27 -14.86
N GLU A 18 -19.08 -10.98 -14.92
CA GLU A 18 -20.14 -11.90 -15.38
C GLU A 18 -19.97 -12.41 -16.83
N ASP A 19 -20.39 -13.67 -17.03
CA ASP A 19 -20.25 -14.55 -18.20
C ASP A 19 -20.93 -14.08 -19.52
N GLY A 20 -21.22 -12.79 -19.69
CA GLY A 20 -21.81 -12.26 -20.92
C GLY A 20 -20.79 -11.49 -21.76
N HIS A 21 -20.25 -12.10 -22.81
CA HIS A 21 -19.46 -11.49 -23.91
C HIS A 21 -17.92 -11.44 -23.75
N ARG A 22 -17.26 -12.54 -23.35
CA ARG A 22 -15.81 -12.66 -23.60
C ARG A 22 -15.52 -13.80 -24.56
N SER A 23 -14.75 -13.49 -25.60
CA SER A 23 -14.33 -14.51 -26.56
C SER A 23 -13.36 -15.48 -25.89
N GLU A 24 -13.24 -16.70 -26.43
CA GLU A 24 -12.21 -17.66 -25.97
C GLU A 24 -10.79 -17.07 -26.06
N GLN A 25 -10.56 -16.16 -27.02
CA GLN A 25 -9.29 -15.44 -27.18
C GLN A 25 -9.03 -14.48 -26.01
N ASP A 26 -10.05 -13.76 -25.54
CA ASP A 26 -9.94 -12.87 -24.38
C ASP A 26 -9.63 -13.67 -23.09
N ILE A 27 -10.30 -14.81 -22.91
CA ILE A 27 -10.06 -15.71 -21.78
C ILE A 27 -8.64 -16.28 -21.83
N ALA A 28 -8.16 -16.69 -23.00
CA ALA A 28 -6.80 -17.17 -23.18
C ALA A 28 -5.74 -16.09 -22.90
N ALA A 29 -5.98 -14.85 -23.37
CA ALA A 29 -5.10 -13.71 -23.10
C ALA A 29 -5.04 -13.37 -21.60
N LEU A 30 -6.18 -13.38 -20.90
CA LEU A 30 -6.24 -13.17 -19.45
C LEU A 30 -5.47 -14.24 -18.67
N ARG A 31 -5.60 -15.52 -19.05
CA ARG A 31 -4.84 -16.63 -18.43
C ARG A 31 -3.34 -16.51 -18.69
N ALA A 32 -2.95 -16.09 -19.89
CA ALA A 32 -1.54 -15.87 -20.23
C ALA A 32 -0.94 -14.72 -19.39
N ALA A 33 -1.66 -13.60 -19.27
CA ALA A 33 -1.26 -12.47 -18.44
C ALA A 33 -1.14 -12.88 -16.96
N PHE A 34 -2.13 -13.58 -16.42
CA PHE A 34 -2.11 -14.09 -15.04
C PHE A 34 -0.94 -15.05 -14.80
N SER A 35 -0.68 -15.98 -15.72
CA SER A 35 0.46 -16.91 -15.60
C SER A 35 1.79 -16.18 -15.59
N GLN A 36 1.93 -15.13 -16.40
CA GLN A 36 3.12 -14.29 -16.42
C GLN A 36 3.30 -13.54 -15.10
N GLU A 37 2.23 -12.92 -14.57
CA GLU A 37 2.25 -12.25 -13.27
C GLU A 37 2.67 -13.19 -12.13
N VAL A 38 2.05 -14.38 -12.07
CA VAL A 38 2.39 -15.42 -11.10
C VAL A 38 3.85 -15.83 -11.22
N SER A 39 4.37 -15.99 -12.43
CA SER A 39 5.78 -16.37 -12.65
C SER A 39 6.78 -15.32 -12.16
N VAL A 40 6.39 -14.04 -12.20
CA VAL A 40 7.20 -12.93 -11.67
C VAL A 40 7.11 -12.93 -10.14
N TRP A 41 5.91 -13.03 -9.57
CA TRP A 41 5.70 -13.02 -8.13
C TRP A 41 6.34 -14.23 -7.43
N HIS A 42 6.29 -15.42 -8.04
CA HIS A 42 6.93 -16.62 -7.52
C HIS A 42 8.44 -16.48 -7.29
N LYS A 43 9.11 -15.57 -8.02
CA LYS A 43 10.55 -15.30 -7.88
C LYS A 43 10.88 -14.21 -6.86
N LEU A 44 9.87 -13.60 -6.25
CA LEU A 44 10.08 -12.57 -5.24
C LEU A 44 10.37 -13.21 -3.89
N ASP A 45 11.45 -12.74 -3.29
CA ASP A 45 11.90 -13.14 -1.96
C ASP A 45 12.49 -11.91 -1.26
N HIS A 46 11.71 -11.35 -0.34
CA HIS A 46 12.08 -10.18 0.44
C HIS A 46 11.25 -10.11 1.73
N PRO A 47 11.83 -9.76 2.89
CA PRO A 47 11.11 -9.76 4.18
C PRO A 47 9.90 -8.82 4.23
N ASN A 48 9.88 -7.77 3.40
CA ASN A 48 8.78 -6.80 3.30
C ASN A 48 7.89 -6.98 2.07
N VAL A 49 7.90 -8.15 1.44
CA VAL A 49 6.98 -8.51 0.35
C VAL A 49 6.35 -9.85 0.70
N THR A 50 5.04 -10.00 0.47
CA THR A 50 4.36 -11.26 0.77
C THR A 50 4.88 -12.40 -0.09
N LYS A 51 5.15 -13.52 0.57
CA LYS A 51 5.58 -14.75 -0.08
C LYS A 51 4.42 -15.38 -0.83
N PHE A 52 4.63 -15.57 -2.12
CA PHE A 52 3.73 -16.33 -2.98
C PHE A 52 3.77 -17.82 -2.59
N ILE A 53 2.60 -18.45 -2.40
CA ILE A 53 2.46 -19.89 -2.10
C ILE A 53 2.03 -20.64 -3.34
N GLY A 54 1.00 -20.15 -4.04
CA GLY A 54 0.43 -20.85 -5.18
C GLY A 54 -0.57 -20.00 -5.94
N ALA A 55 -0.95 -20.47 -7.12
CA ALA A 55 -2.00 -19.88 -7.91
C ALA A 55 -2.83 -20.98 -8.54
N ILE A 56 -4.12 -20.69 -8.71
CA ILE A 56 -5.10 -21.59 -9.30
C ILE A 56 -5.72 -20.84 -10.47
N MET A 57 -5.78 -21.48 -11.63
CA MET A 57 -6.53 -20.98 -12.78
C MET A 57 -7.61 -21.99 -13.14
N GLY A 58 -8.88 -21.60 -13.04
CA GLY A 58 -10.04 -22.33 -13.59
C GLY A 58 -9.98 -23.86 -13.48
N ALA A 59 -10.29 -24.42 -12.32
CA ALA A 59 -10.58 -25.85 -12.23
C ALA A 59 -12.09 -26.07 -12.31
N ARG A 60 -12.52 -26.94 -13.22
CA ARG A 60 -13.92 -27.41 -13.30
C ARG A 60 -14.36 -28.17 -12.03
N ASP A 61 -13.40 -28.57 -11.18
CA ASP A 61 -13.59 -29.49 -10.06
C ASP A 61 -13.23 -28.91 -8.69
N LEU A 62 -12.99 -27.58 -8.57
CA LEU A 62 -12.75 -26.95 -7.27
C LEU A 62 -14.08 -26.58 -6.60
N ASN A 63 -14.48 -27.43 -5.66
CA ASN A 63 -15.67 -27.23 -4.85
C ASN A 63 -15.25 -26.56 -3.53
N ILE A 64 -15.33 -25.22 -3.47
CA ILE A 64 -15.00 -24.48 -2.25
C ILE A 64 -16.24 -24.48 -1.35
N GLN A 65 -16.12 -25.14 -0.20
CA GLN A 65 -17.15 -25.10 0.82
C GLN A 65 -17.05 -23.78 1.59
N THR A 66 -18.12 -22.98 1.53
CA THR A 66 -18.29 -21.83 2.42
C THR A 66 -19.33 -22.18 3.49
N GLU A 67 -19.36 -21.46 4.60
CA GLU A 67 -20.35 -21.66 5.69
C GLU A 67 -21.81 -21.56 5.19
N ASN A 68 -22.05 -20.99 4.00
CA ASN A 68 -23.36 -20.78 3.40
C ASN A 68 -23.68 -21.70 2.20
N GLY A 69 -22.82 -22.70 1.89
CA GLY A 69 -23.06 -23.68 0.81
C GLY A 69 -21.92 -23.80 -0.22
N HIS A 70 -22.12 -24.69 -1.20
CA HIS A 70 -21.17 -24.95 -2.29
C HIS A 70 -21.17 -23.79 -3.29
N ILE A 71 -20.00 -23.19 -3.53
CA ILE A 71 -19.77 -22.31 -4.68
C ILE A 71 -18.96 -23.12 -5.69
N GLY A 72 -19.61 -23.58 -6.77
CA GLY A 72 -18.90 -24.09 -7.93
C GLY A 72 -18.13 -22.94 -8.57
N MET A 73 -16.81 -23.03 -8.65
CA MET A 73 -15.98 -21.96 -9.22
C MET A 73 -16.19 -21.87 -10.75
N PRO A 74 -16.68 -20.75 -11.30
CA PRO A 74 -16.78 -20.59 -12.74
C PRO A 74 -15.40 -20.57 -13.42
N THR A 75 -15.36 -21.01 -14.69
CA THR A 75 -14.11 -21.29 -15.43
C THR A 75 -13.22 -20.07 -15.71
N ASN A 76 -13.71 -18.87 -15.40
CA ASN A 76 -13.08 -17.58 -15.56
C ASN A 76 -12.35 -17.09 -14.28
N ILE A 77 -12.45 -17.82 -13.16
CA ILE A 77 -11.83 -17.39 -11.90
C ILE A 77 -10.37 -17.85 -11.82
N CYS A 78 -9.50 -16.91 -11.44
CA CYS A 78 -8.12 -17.18 -11.04
C CYS A 78 -7.94 -16.76 -9.58
N CYS A 79 -7.22 -17.58 -8.81
CA CYS A 79 -6.93 -17.32 -7.41
C CYS A 79 -5.43 -17.27 -7.17
N VAL A 80 -4.99 -16.35 -6.33
CA VAL A 80 -3.62 -16.32 -5.81
C VAL A 80 -3.66 -16.60 -4.32
N VAL A 81 -2.78 -17.50 -3.89
CA VAL A 81 -2.57 -17.90 -2.50
C VAL A 81 -1.20 -17.37 -2.06
N VAL A 82 -1.20 -16.64 -0.96
CA VAL A 82 0.00 -16.03 -0.35
C VAL A 82 0.10 -16.44 1.11
N GLU A 83 1.23 -16.13 1.75
CA GLU A 83 1.37 -16.35 3.19
C GLU A 83 0.29 -15.62 4.02
N TYR A 84 -0.23 -16.31 5.03
CA TYR A 84 -1.13 -15.71 6.01
C TYR A 84 -0.39 -14.73 6.92
N LEU A 85 -0.92 -13.52 7.07
CA LEU A 85 -0.38 -12.51 7.96
C LEU A 85 -1.42 -12.10 9.00
N ALA A 86 -1.33 -12.74 10.18
CA ALA A 86 -2.31 -12.62 11.26
C ALA A 86 -2.51 -11.20 11.83
N GLY A 87 -1.60 -10.25 11.53
CA GLY A 87 -1.76 -8.85 11.92
C GLY A 87 -2.78 -8.09 11.04
N GLY A 88 -3.19 -8.67 9.92
CA GLY A 88 -4.14 -8.07 8.98
C GLY A 88 -3.62 -6.79 8.32
N ALA A 89 -4.52 -6.04 7.69
CA ALA A 89 -4.17 -4.81 6.99
C ALA A 89 -3.70 -3.69 7.93
N LEU A 90 -2.65 -2.98 7.53
CA LEU A 90 -2.09 -1.81 8.20
C LEU A 90 -3.17 -0.73 8.37
N LYS A 91 -4.07 -0.54 7.40
CA LYS A 91 -5.22 0.37 7.50
C LYS A 91 -6.02 0.14 8.79
N SER A 92 -6.39 -1.11 9.06
CA SER A 92 -7.13 -1.50 10.26
C SER A 92 -6.35 -1.21 11.54
N PHE A 93 -5.03 -1.45 11.52
CA PHE A 93 -4.15 -1.11 12.64
C PHE A 93 -4.07 0.39 12.90
N LEU A 94 -3.97 1.22 11.85
CA LEU A 94 -3.93 2.68 11.98
C LEU A 94 -5.26 3.24 12.50
N ILE A 95 -6.40 2.73 12.02
CA ILE A 95 -7.73 3.11 12.53
C ILE A 95 -7.85 2.83 14.03
N LYS A 96 -7.42 1.64 14.48
CA LYS A 96 -7.41 1.29 15.92
C LYS A 96 -6.55 2.24 16.76
N ASN A 97 -5.51 2.81 16.17
CA ASN A 97 -4.59 3.75 16.82
C ASN A 97 -4.91 5.24 16.53
N ARG A 98 -6.02 5.57 15.87
CA ARG A 98 -6.36 6.96 15.48
C ARG A 98 -6.34 7.95 16.64
N ARG A 99 -6.78 7.54 17.84
CA ARG A 99 -6.81 8.41 19.04
C ARG A 99 -5.46 8.49 19.78
N ARG A 100 -4.81 7.33 19.97
CA ARG A 100 -3.57 7.24 20.78
C ARG A 100 -2.32 7.62 19.97
N LYS A 101 -2.42 7.50 18.64
CA LYS A 101 -1.34 7.65 17.67
C LYS A 101 -0.21 6.64 17.93
N LEU A 102 0.71 6.54 16.98
CA LEU A 102 1.85 5.65 17.09
C LEU A 102 3.06 6.38 17.68
N ALA A 103 3.89 5.65 18.40
CA ALA A 103 5.21 6.14 18.77
C ALA A 103 6.03 6.41 17.50
N PHE A 104 6.79 7.51 17.50
CA PHE A 104 7.51 7.95 16.30
C PHE A 104 8.48 6.90 15.75
N LYS A 105 9.14 6.15 16.64
CA LYS A 105 9.99 5.02 16.26
C LYS A 105 9.22 3.93 15.48
N VAL A 106 7.98 3.66 15.88
CA VAL A 106 7.11 2.69 15.19
C VAL A 106 6.68 3.24 13.82
N VAL A 107 6.35 4.53 13.73
CA VAL A 107 6.06 5.20 12.44
C VAL A 107 7.22 5.04 11.47
N VAL A 108 8.43 5.37 11.90
CA VAL A 108 9.62 5.27 11.04
C VAL A 108 9.92 3.82 10.67
N GLN A 109 9.72 2.85 11.58
CA GLN A 109 9.91 1.43 11.28
C GLN A 109 8.92 0.93 10.21
N ILE A 110 7.63 1.22 10.35
CA ILE A 110 6.59 0.86 9.36
C ILE A 110 6.92 1.50 8.00
N ALA A 111 7.34 2.78 8.00
CA ALA A 111 7.74 3.48 6.79
C ALA A 111 8.96 2.85 6.12
N LEU A 112 9.97 2.42 6.89
CA LEU A 112 11.16 1.74 6.39
C LEU A 112 10.84 0.39 5.77
N ASP A 113 10.01 -0.42 6.43
CA ASP A 113 9.58 -1.71 5.91
C ASP A 113 8.90 -1.55 4.54
N LEU A 114 7.96 -0.61 4.44
CA LEU A 114 7.28 -0.29 3.20
C LEU A 114 8.25 0.23 2.13
N ALA A 115 9.17 1.13 2.50
CA ALA A 115 10.14 1.70 1.57
C ALA A 115 11.11 0.64 1.03
N ARG A 116 11.56 -0.29 1.88
CA ARG A 116 12.44 -1.41 1.49
C ARG A 116 11.71 -2.38 0.55
N GLY A 117 10.46 -2.72 0.85
CA GLY A 117 9.64 -3.54 -0.03
C GLY A 117 9.49 -2.92 -1.42
N LEU A 118 9.13 -1.63 -1.51
CA LEU A 118 9.00 -0.94 -2.80
C LEU A 118 10.34 -0.79 -3.52
N SER A 119 11.42 -0.47 -2.79
CA SER A 119 12.77 -0.43 -3.36
C SER A 119 13.19 -1.77 -3.97
N TYR A 120 12.85 -2.88 -3.30
CA TYR A 120 13.08 -4.21 -3.83
C TYR A 120 12.29 -4.46 -5.13
N LEU A 121 10.98 -4.17 -5.14
CA LEU A 121 10.15 -4.31 -6.34
C LEU A 121 10.67 -3.48 -7.52
N HIS A 122 11.01 -2.21 -7.28
CA HIS A 122 11.57 -1.31 -8.28
C HIS A 122 12.92 -1.82 -8.83
N SER A 123 13.75 -2.43 -7.98
CA SER A 123 15.00 -3.07 -8.42
C SER A 123 14.78 -4.26 -9.36
N LYS A 124 13.63 -4.92 -9.24
CA LYS A 124 13.17 -6.02 -10.11
C LYS A 124 12.34 -5.52 -11.30
N LYS A 125 12.27 -4.19 -11.51
CA LYS A 125 11.46 -3.56 -12.56
C LYS A 125 9.98 -3.88 -12.43
N ILE A 126 9.47 -3.98 -11.21
CA ILE A 126 8.05 -4.20 -10.92
C ILE A 126 7.47 -2.89 -10.37
N VAL A 127 6.38 -2.43 -10.98
CA VAL A 127 5.57 -1.30 -10.52
C VAL A 127 4.32 -1.85 -9.84
N HIS A 128 4.08 -1.43 -8.60
CA HIS A 128 2.97 -1.96 -7.78
C HIS A 128 1.61 -1.41 -8.21
N ARG A 129 1.52 -0.11 -8.52
CA ARG A 129 0.32 0.62 -9.01
C ARG A 129 -0.84 0.79 -8.03
N ASP A 130 -0.97 -0.03 -6.99
CA ASP A 130 -1.98 0.17 -5.93
C ASP A 130 -1.36 0.23 -4.52
N VAL A 131 -0.36 1.10 -4.35
CA VAL A 131 0.27 1.30 -3.04
C VAL A 131 -0.68 2.06 -2.11
N LYS A 132 -1.22 1.36 -1.12
CA LYS A 132 -2.12 1.90 -0.08
C LYS A 132 -2.03 1.05 1.18
N THR A 133 -2.40 1.60 2.33
CA THR A 133 -2.29 0.89 3.63
C THR A 133 -3.22 -0.34 3.75
N GLU A 134 -4.21 -0.50 2.88
CA GLU A 134 -5.03 -1.73 2.81
C GLU A 134 -4.27 -2.90 2.18
N ASN A 135 -3.33 -2.62 1.28
CA ASN A 135 -2.48 -3.61 0.61
C ASN A 135 -1.16 -3.84 1.37
N MET A 136 -1.04 -3.31 2.59
CA MET A 136 0.11 -3.53 3.47
C MET A 136 -0.36 -4.39 4.63
N LEU A 137 0.25 -5.55 4.81
CA LEU A 137 -0.14 -6.53 5.83
C LEU A 137 0.90 -6.59 6.94
N LEU A 138 0.43 -6.83 8.16
CA LEU A 138 1.28 -6.88 9.36
C LEU A 138 1.61 -8.33 9.75
N ASP A 139 2.90 -8.60 9.90
CA ASP A 139 3.43 -9.81 10.56
C ASP A 139 4.12 -9.41 11.86
N LYS A 140 3.40 -9.54 12.98
CA LYS A 140 3.86 -9.13 14.32
C LYS A 140 4.24 -7.64 14.38
N THR A 141 5.48 -7.32 14.03
CA THR A 141 6.04 -5.95 14.02
C THR A 141 6.57 -5.53 12.65
N THR A 142 6.44 -6.39 11.63
CA THR A 142 6.96 -6.15 10.28
C THR A 142 5.81 -5.87 9.33
N VAL A 143 6.00 -4.94 8.40
CA VAL A 143 5.05 -4.71 7.30
C VAL A 143 5.51 -5.44 6.05
N LYS A 144 4.59 -6.13 5.39
CA LYS A 144 4.78 -6.74 4.07
C LYS A 144 3.82 -6.14 3.05
N ILE A 145 4.34 -5.82 1.87
CA ILE A 145 3.55 -5.40 0.72
C ILE A 145 2.83 -6.62 0.17
N ALA A 146 1.51 -6.50 0.03
CA ALA A 146 0.62 -7.48 -0.56
C ALA A 146 -0.10 -6.88 -1.77
N ASP A 147 -0.89 -7.73 -2.43
CA ASP A 147 -1.76 -7.36 -3.54
C ASP A 147 -1.07 -6.82 -4.81
N PHE A 148 -0.57 -7.77 -5.62
CA PHE A 148 0.00 -7.50 -6.93
C PHE A 148 -1.03 -7.61 -8.06
N GLY A 149 -2.34 -7.59 -7.77
CA GLY A 149 -3.39 -7.87 -8.76
C GLY A 149 -3.45 -6.88 -9.94
N VAL A 150 -2.75 -5.75 -9.83
CA VAL A 150 -2.60 -4.74 -10.89
C VAL A 150 -1.13 -4.43 -11.17
N ALA A 151 -0.20 -5.12 -10.52
CA ALA A 151 1.22 -4.88 -10.68
C ALA A 151 1.66 -5.23 -12.10
N ARG A 152 2.65 -4.50 -12.61
CA ARG A 152 3.19 -4.70 -13.96
C ARG A 152 4.71 -4.66 -13.93
N LEU A 153 5.32 -5.43 -14.82
CA LEU A 153 6.69 -5.15 -15.19
C LEU A 153 6.75 -3.77 -15.83
N GLU A 154 7.71 -2.94 -15.41
CA GLU A 154 7.99 -1.64 -16.01
C GLU A 154 8.31 -1.89 -17.49
N ALA A 155 7.36 -1.52 -18.35
CA ALA A 155 7.48 -1.75 -19.78
C ALA A 155 8.60 -0.87 -20.36
N SER A 156 9.22 -1.35 -21.45
CA SER A 156 10.22 -0.57 -22.17
C SER A 156 9.61 0.66 -22.85
N ASN A 157 8.32 0.60 -23.19
CA ASN A 157 7.56 1.71 -23.76
C ASN A 157 6.59 2.29 -22.71
N PRO A 158 6.63 3.60 -22.42
CA PRO A 158 5.70 4.25 -21.47
C PRO A 158 4.22 4.12 -21.83
N SER A 159 3.91 3.89 -23.12
CA SER A 159 2.54 3.64 -23.63
C SER A 159 1.90 2.35 -23.13
N ASP A 160 2.70 1.42 -22.61
CA ASP A 160 2.21 0.11 -22.17
C ASP A 160 1.80 0.13 -20.69
N MET A 161 2.15 1.21 -19.96
CA MET A 161 1.69 1.51 -18.60
C MET A 161 0.39 2.33 -18.65
N THR A 162 -0.66 1.74 -19.23
CA THR A 162 -1.97 2.40 -19.37
C THR A 162 -3.00 1.90 -18.35
N GLY A 163 -3.99 2.76 -18.06
CA GLY A 163 -5.11 2.47 -17.16
C GLY A 163 -5.09 3.29 -15.88
N GLU A 164 -6.23 3.93 -15.58
CA GLU A 164 -6.56 4.55 -14.30
C GLU A 164 -6.80 3.43 -13.27
N THR A 165 -5.73 2.98 -12.63
CA THR A 165 -5.80 1.83 -11.71
C THR A 165 -5.16 2.19 -10.38
N GLY A 166 -5.78 1.73 -9.30
CA GLY A 166 -5.41 2.04 -7.91
C GLY A 166 -6.55 2.69 -7.14
N THR A 167 -6.30 3.12 -5.91
CA THR A 167 -7.30 3.78 -5.06
C THR A 167 -7.12 5.31 -5.13
N LEU A 168 -8.16 6.03 -5.55
CA LEU A 168 -8.09 7.45 -5.95
C LEU A 168 -7.39 8.38 -4.94
N GLY A 169 -7.55 8.14 -3.63
CA GLY A 169 -6.88 8.92 -2.58
C GLY A 169 -5.34 8.77 -2.53
N TYR A 170 -4.77 7.79 -3.23
CA TYR A 170 -3.33 7.50 -3.22
C TYR A 170 -2.68 7.67 -4.60
N MET A 171 -3.48 7.86 -5.66
CA MET A 171 -2.96 7.94 -7.03
C MET A 171 -2.17 9.22 -7.28
N ALA A 172 -1.11 9.09 -8.08
CA ALA A 172 -0.33 10.22 -8.54
C ALA A 172 -1.10 11.07 -9.58
N PRO A 173 -0.85 12.39 -9.67
CA PRO A 173 -1.57 13.28 -10.58
C PRO A 173 -1.50 12.85 -12.06
N GLU A 174 -0.36 12.32 -12.49
CA GLU A 174 -0.18 11.82 -13.86
C GLU A 174 -1.02 10.57 -14.16
N VAL A 175 -1.24 9.71 -13.16
CA VAL A 175 -2.10 8.53 -13.27
C VAL A 175 -3.56 8.96 -13.35
N LEU A 176 -3.97 9.90 -12.50
CA LEU A 176 -5.32 10.48 -12.48
C LEU A 176 -5.67 11.24 -13.79
N ASN A 177 -4.67 11.73 -14.50
CA ASN A 177 -4.85 12.38 -15.81
C ASN A 177 -4.80 11.41 -16.99
N GLY A 178 -4.57 10.11 -16.76
CA GLY A 178 -4.38 9.13 -17.82
C GLY A 178 -3.09 9.34 -18.63
N ASN A 179 -2.12 10.09 -18.12
CA ASN A 179 -0.84 10.28 -18.77
C ASN A 179 0.04 9.02 -18.63
N PRO A 180 1.01 8.79 -19.52
CA PRO A 180 2.03 7.75 -19.31
C PRO A 180 2.76 7.93 -17.97
N TYR A 181 2.97 6.84 -17.25
CA TYR A 181 3.65 6.85 -15.96
C TYR A 181 4.61 5.66 -15.79
N ASN A 182 5.43 5.73 -14.76
CA ASN A 182 6.43 4.71 -14.42
C ASN A 182 6.40 4.44 -12.90
N ARG A 183 7.43 3.76 -12.39
CA ARG A 183 7.56 3.44 -10.95
C ARG A 183 7.46 4.64 -9.99
N LYS A 184 7.63 5.88 -10.47
CA LYS A 184 7.46 7.10 -9.66
C LYS A 184 6.01 7.32 -9.18
N CYS A 185 5.02 6.65 -9.77
CA CYS A 185 3.65 6.66 -9.23
C CYS A 185 3.61 6.00 -7.83
N ASP A 186 4.33 4.89 -7.63
CA ASP A 186 4.40 4.21 -6.33
C ASP A 186 5.06 5.10 -5.27
N VAL A 187 6.04 5.93 -5.66
CA VAL A 187 6.72 6.88 -4.77
C VAL A 187 5.75 7.95 -4.27
N TYR A 188 4.87 8.44 -5.14
CA TYR A 188 3.80 9.37 -4.76
C TYR A 188 2.86 8.72 -3.74
N SER A 189 2.36 7.53 -4.08
CA SER A 189 1.44 6.78 -3.23
C SER A 189 2.06 6.42 -1.88
N PHE A 190 3.37 6.11 -1.85
CA PHE A 190 4.16 5.96 -0.63
C PHE A 190 4.13 7.24 0.23
N GLY A 191 4.29 8.43 -0.38
CA GLY A 191 4.19 9.71 0.33
C GLY A 191 2.84 9.91 1.03
N ILE A 192 1.75 9.52 0.38
CA ILE A 192 0.40 9.53 0.97
C ILE A 192 0.27 8.51 2.10
N CYS A 193 0.77 7.28 1.90
CA CYS A 193 0.81 6.26 2.97
C CYS A 193 1.62 6.73 4.17
N LEU A 194 2.75 7.41 3.95
CA LEU A 194 3.60 7.93 5.03
C LEU A 194 2.86 8.95 5.89
N TRP A 195 2.08 9.84 5.25
CA TRP A 195 1.19 10.76 5.95
C TRP A 195 0.15 10.00 6.78
N GLU A 196 -0.51 9.01 6.18
CA GLU A 196 -1.53 8.20 6.86
C GLU A 196 -0.95 7.42 8.05
N ILE A 197 0.26 6.86 7.93
CA ILE A 197 0.95 6.16 9.03
C ILE A 197 1.26 7.13 10.17
N TYR A 198 1.77 8.32 9.85
CA TYR A 198 2.11 9.31 10.87
C TYR A 198 0.86 9.86 11.58
N CYS A 199 -0.16 10.22 10.80
CA CYS A 199 -1.39 10.81 11.31
C CYS A 199 -2.37 9.77 11.88
N CYS A 200 -2.24 8.49 11.52
CA CYS A 200 -3.25 7.45 11.78
C CYS A 200 -4.66 7.92 11.37
N ASP A 201 -4.77 8.57 10.22
CA ASP A 201 -6.00 9.19 9.74
C ASP A 201 -6.15 9.09 8.23
N MET A 202 -7.37 9.32 7.73
CA MET A 202 -7.68 9.29 6.31
C MET A 202 -7.16 10.57 5.62
N PRO A 203 -6.47 10.47 4.47
CA PRO A 203 -5.87 11.62 3.78
C PRO A 203 -6.86 12.74 3.37
N TYR A 204 -8.06 12.35 2.92
CA TYR A 204 -9.08 13.26 2.40
C TYR A 204 -10.48 12.85 2.90
N PRO A 205 -10.80 13.04 4.19
CA PRO A 205 -12.01 12.49 4.81
C PRO A 205 -13.29 13.18 4.32
N ASP A 206 -13.21 14.46 3.92
CA ASP A 206 -14.37 15.31 3.61
C ASP A 206 -14.61 15.51 2.11
N LEU A 207 -13.84 14.83 1.26
CA LEU A 207 -13.91 14.98 -0.20
C LEU A 207 -14.39 13.69 -0.84
N SER A 208 -15.34 13.82 -1.77
CA SER A 208 -15.69 12.74 -2.69
C SER A 208 -14.54 12.42 -3.64
N PHE A 209 -14.60 11.25 -4.26
CA PHE A 209 -13.58 10.78 -5.19
C PHE A 209 -13.32 11.72 -6.37
N SER A 210 -14.37 12.31 -6.95
CA SER A 210 -14.25 13.26 -8.05
C SER A 210 -13.62 14.59 -7.59
N GLU A 211 -13.95 15.05 -6.38
CA GLU A 211 -13.36 16.23 -5.77
C GLU A 211 -11.86 16.04 -5.48
N VAL A 212 -11.47 14.91 -4.89
CA VAL A 212 -10.06 14.57 -4.66
C VAL A 212 -9.29 14.57 -5.98
N THR A 213 -9.82 13.89 -6.99
CA THR A 213 -9.17 13.81 -8.31
C THR A 213 -8.94 15.19 -8.91
N SER A 214 -9.99 16.01 -8.95
CA SER A 214 -9.93 17.38 -9.48
C SER A 214 -8.96 18.26 -8.67
N ALA A 215 -9.00 18.20 -7.34
CA ALA A 215 -8.18 19.04 -6.48
C ALA A 215 -6.70 18.63 -6.51
N VAL A 216 -6.38 17.33 -6.51
CA VAL A 216 -5.00 16.82 -6.61
C VAL A 216 -4.36 17.24 -7.92
N VAL A 217 -5.09 17.11 -9.04
CA VAL A 217 -4.60 17.43 -10.38
C VAL A 217 -4.54 18.94 -10.63
N ARG A 218 -5.62 19.67 -10.36
CA ARG A 218 -5.77 21.07 -10.79
C ARG A 218 -5.31 22.08 -9.75
N GLN A 219 -5.38 21.73 -8.47
CA GLN A 219 -5.05 22.62 -7.35
C GLN A 219 -3.80 22.17 -6.60
N ASN A 220 -3.17 21.08 -7.04
CA ASN A 220 -2.02 20.45 -6.38
C ASN A 220 -2.30 20.13 -4.89
N LEU A 221 -3.54 19.73 -4.58
CA LEU A 221 -3.95 19.40 -3.21
C LEU A 221 -3.09 18.25 -2.65
N ARG A 222 -2.66 18.39 -1.40
CA ARG A 222 -2.01 17.33 -0.60
C ARG A 222 -2.57 17.34 0.82
N PRO A 223 -2.52 16.20 1.55
CA PRO A 223 -2.88 16.16 2.96
C PRO A 223 -2.07 17.17 3.77
N GLU A 224 -2.72 17.85 4.71
CA GLU A 224 -2.04 18.84 5.55
C GLU A 224 -1.08 18.13 6.53
N ILE A 225 0.21 18.48 6.50
CA ILE A 225 1.18 17.95 7.45
C ILE A 225 1.02 18.68 8.79
N PRO A 226 0.73 17.97 9.91
CA PRO A 226 0.60 18.60 11.21
C PRO A 226 1.87 19.35 11.64
N ARG A 227 1.71 20.47 12.35
CA ARG A 227 2.85 21.30 12.82
C ARG A 227 3.81 20.57 13.74
N CYS A 228 3.35 19.52 14.43
CA CYS A 228 4.18 18.67 15.27
C CYS A 228 5.01 17.64 14.50
N CYS A 229 4.83 17.51 13.18
CA CYS A 229 5.60 16.60 12.34
C CYS A 229 7.07 17.04 12.28
N PRO A 230 8.02 16.16 12.65
CA PRO A 230 9.43 16.47 12.50
C PRO A 230 9.77 16.83 11.05
N SER A 231 10.57 17.90 10.88
CA SER A 231 10.87 18.43 9.55
C SER A 231 11.54 17.40 8.63
N SER A 232 12.31 16.46 9.18
CA SER A 232 12.92 15.36 8.43
C SER A 232 11.87 14.45 7.78
N LEU A 233 10.83 14.04 8.54
CA LEU A 233 9.75 13.21 8.00
C LEU A 233 8.87 13.99 7.04
N ALA A 234 8.54 15.25 7.38
CA ALA A 234 7.78 16.13 6.49
C ALA A 234 8.48 16.35 5.15
N ASN A 235 9.82 16.44 5.15
CA ASN A 235 10.61 16.55 3.93
C ASN A 235 10.53 15.28 3.05
N VAL A 236 10.55 14.09 3.65
CA VAL A 236 10.33 12.83 2.92
C VAL A 236 8.95 12.83 2.26
N MET A 237 7.89 13.11 3.01
CA MET A 237 6.52 13.19 2.47
C MET A 237 6.46 14.16 1.26
N LYS A 238 7.01 15.37 1.45
CA LYS A 238 7.00 16.42 0.42
C LYS A 238 7.73 16.04 -0.86
N ARG A 239 8.89 15.40 -0.75
CA ARG A 239 9.65 14.94 -1.92
C ARG A 239 8.95 13.77 -2.62
N CYS A 240 8.35 12.85 -1.87
CA CYS A 240 7.68 11.69 -2.44
C CYS A 240 6.44 12.06 -3.25
N TRP A 241 5.62 13.01 -2.78
CA TRP A 241 4.36 13.39 -3.45
C TRP A 241 4.45 14.63 -4.35
N ASP A 242 5.65 14.97 -4.85
CA ASP A 242 5.82 16.09 -5.79
C ASP A 242 4.92 15.88 -7.02
N ALA A 243 4.35 16.96 -7.56
CA ALA A 243 3.52 16.89 -8.76
C ALA A 243 4.30 16.37 -9.96
N ASN A 244 5.58 16.74 -10.08
CA ASN A 244 6.45 16.26 -11.14
C ASN A 244 7.12 14.93 -10.74
N PRO A 245 6.86 13.82 -11.46
CA PRO A 245 7.47 12.51 -11.16
C PRO A 245 9.00 12.51 -11.21
N ASP A 246 9.62 13.39 -12.01
CA ASP A 246 11.09 13.49 -12.13
C ASP A 246 11.74 14.09 -10.89
N LYS A 247 10.99 14.89 -10.11
CA LYS A 247 11.46 15.46 -8.85
C LYS A 247 11.36 14.49 -7.68
N ARG A 248 10.59 13.42 -7.83
CA ARG A 248 10.42 12.40 -6.79
C ARG A 248 11.72 11.57 -6.69
N PRO A 249 12.17 11.23 -5.47
CA PRO A 249 13.33 10.38 -5.28
C PRO A 249 13.09 8.96 -5.81
N GLU A 250 14.16 8.19 -5.99
CA GLU A 250 14.05 6.73 -6.12
C GLU A 250 13.80 6.10 -4.75
N MET A 251 13.13 4.94 -4.69
CA MET A 251 12.82 4.32 -3.38
C MET A 251 14.06 3.96 -2.57
N ALA A 252 15.18 3.65 -3.22
CA ALA A 252 16.47 3.46 -2.53
C ALA A 252 16.93 4.73 -1.78
N GLU A 253 16.74 5.91 -2.39
CA GLU A 253 17.03 7.20 -1.73
C GLU A 253 16.05 7.47 -0.59
N VAL A 254 14.77 7.11 -0.76
CA VAL A 254 13.76 7.23 0.30
C VAL A 254 14.14 6.38 1.53
N VAL A 255 14.63 5.16 1.32
CA VAL A 255 15.15 4.31 2.41
C VAL A 255 16.28 5.03 3.15
N SER A 256 17.29 5.55 2.44
CA SER A 256 18.38 6.29 3.08
C SER A 256 17.91 7.54 3.82
N MET A 257 16.93 8.27 3.28
CA MET A 257 16.34 9.43 3.95
C MET A 257 15.65 9.05 5.27
N LEU A 258 14.94 7.92 5.30
CA LEU A 258 14.25 7.42 6.49
C LEU A 258 15.23 6.87 7.54
N GLU A 259 16.28 6.17 7.11
CA GLU A 259 17.34 5.65 7.99
C GLU A 259 18.10 6.79 8.69
N ALA A 260 18.22 7.95 8.03
CA ALA A 260 18.85 9.14 8.60
C ALA A 260 17.98 9.89 9.64
N ILE A 261 16.71 9.48 9.84
CA ILE A 261 15.82 10.13 10.81
C ILE A 261 16.21 9.72 12.24
N ASP A 262 16.61 10.69 13.05
CA ASP A 262 16.81 10.49 14.49
C ASP A 262 15.47 10.24 15.20
N THR A 263 15.25 8.99 15.61
CA THR A 263 14.04 8.57 16.33
C THR A 263 14.13 8.76 17.84
N SER A 264 15.28 9.16 18.38
CA SER A 264 15.48 9.35 19.84
C SER A 264 14.86 10.63 20.38
N LYS A 265 14.68 11.64 19.53
CA LYS A 265 14.15 12.98 19.88
C LYS A 265 12.71 13.22 19.42
N GLY A 266 12.11 12.26 18.71
CA GLY A 266 10.75 12.39 18.18
C GLY A 266 9.69 12.01 19.20
N GLY A 267 9.11 13.00 19.88
CA GLY A 267 7.77 12.84 20.44
C GLY A 267 6.79 12.77 19.27
N GLY A 268 6.23 11.60 18.97
CA GLY A 268 5.20 11.46 17.93
C GLY A 268 3.96 12.32 18.25
N MET A 269 2.84 12.08 17.59
CA MET A 269 1.56 12.69 17.97
C MET A 269 1.00 12.12 19.30
N ILE A 270 1.85 11.67 20.21
CA ILE A 270 1.45 11.11 21.50
C ILE A 270 1.07 12.30 22.41
N PRO A 271 -0.14 12.32 22.98
CA PRO A 271 -0.53 13.31 23.97
C PRO A 271 0.44 13.30 25.16
N VAL A 272 0.81 14.48 25.66
CA VAL A 272 1.77 14.68 26.76
C VAL A 272 1.36 13.94 28.05
N ASP A 273 0.08 13.55 28.16
CA ASP A 273 -0.51 12.91 29.33
C ASP A 273 -0.31 11.38 29.40
N GLN A 274 0.30 10.75 28.40
CA GLN A 274 0.68 9.32 28.46
C GLN A 274 2.20 9.17 28.51
N ARG A 275 2.81 9.57 29.63
CA ARG A 275 4.13 9.03 29.99
C ARG A 275 3.97 7.54 30.34
N PRO A 276 4.82 6.63 29.83
CA PRO A 276 4.90 5.31 30.41
C PRO A 276 5.36 5.47 31.85
N GLY A 277 4.65 4.84 32.79
CA GLY A 277 4.97 4.86 34.21
C GLY A 277 6.40 4.39 34.43
N CYS A 278 7.33 5.34 34.56
CA CYS A 278 8.67 5.09 35.05
C CYS A 278 8.59 5.17 36.57
N LEU A 279 8.58 3.99 37.20
CA LEU A 279 8.91 3.78 38.61
C LEU A 279 10.35 4.23 38.87
N ALA A 280 10.59 5.53 39.02
CA ALA A 280 11.79 6.05 39.66
C ALA A 280 11.60 7.53 39.99
N CYS A 281 12.00 7.90 41.21
CA CYS A 281 12.08 9.25 41.77
C CYS A 281 10.79 9.76 42.45
N PHE A 282 10.53 9.22 43.64
CA PHE A 282 10.14 10.07 44.77
C PHE A 282 11.13 11.23 44.87
N ARG A 283 10.70 12.44 44.51
CA ARG A 283 11.26 13.65 45.07
C ARG A 283 10.11 14.54 45.52
N GLN A 284 9.84 14.47 46.82
CA GLN A 284 9.01 15.42 47.53
C GLN A 284 9.50 16.82 47.18
N TYR A 285 8.64 17.63 46.55
CA TYR A 285 8.76 19.07 46.64
C TYR A 285 7.91 19.50 47.83
N ARG A 286 8.58 19.80 48.95
CA ARG A 286 8.05 20.69 49.98
C ARG A 286 8.12 22.11 49.41
N GLY A 287 6.98 22.77 49.31
CA GLY A 287 6.92 24.23 49.18
C GLY A 287 6.83 24.88 50.57
N PRO A 288 7.23 26.16 50.70
CA PRO A 288 6.82 27.01 51.81
C PRO A 288 5.30 27.30 51.77
#